data_AF-A0A7G8BUR3-F1
#
_entry.id   AF-A0A7G8BUR3-F1
#
_cell.length_a   1.000
_cell.length_b   1.000
_cell.length_c   1.000
_cell.angle_alpha   90.00
_cell.angle_beta   90.00
_cell.angle_gamma   90.00
#
_symmetry.space_group_name_H-M   'P 1'
#
loop_
_entity.id
_entity.type
_entity.pdbx_description
1 polymer ?
#
loop_
_entity_poly.entity_id
_entity_poly.type
_entity_poly.pdbx_seq_one_letter_code
_entity_poly.pdbx_strand_id
1 'polypeptide(L)'
;MSIKGIGVGSLLLFAAVVAGSPMAKADGFGLVFNGGGISGTATITVSPTGVPGVPGAYQITGISGTFSDSTLGILNASITGLVPVGLPTGIHPDGTFIPPGSQADGYGFSWDNLFYPGGNSPAVCPPDPSEPPYPFGGGMFDIYGLLFTVDGGYTVDLWSNGVIPGIGLTYGIGDALDGEVLHTFGEPFSGQSVDVVATPEPASLLLLGTGVLGTLGMIRRRLAVR
;
A
#
# COMPACT_ATOMS: atom_id res chain seq x y z
N MET A 1 -14.56 -56.17 19.09
CA MET A 1 -13.50 -55.25 18.63
C MET A 1 -14.18 -54.11 17.87
N SER A 2 -14.41 -52.97 18.53
CA SER A 2 -15.14 -51.83 17.94
C SER A 2 -14.31 -50.57 18.17
N ILE A 3 -13.71 -50.05 17.10
CA ILE A 3 -13.01 -48.77 17.09
C ILE A 3 -14.09 -47.70 16.94
N LYS A 4 -14.50 -47.06 18.04
CA LYS A 4 -15.41 -45.90 17.98
C LYS A 4 -14.60 -44.63 17.70
N GLY A 5 -15.07 -43.90 16.70
CA GLY A 5 -14.38 -42.80 16.03
C GLY A 5 -14.05 -41.61 16.93
N ILE A 6 -12.80 -41.15 16.84
CA ILE A 6 -12.37 -39.91 17.48
C ILE A 6 -11.58 -38.99 16.53
N GLY A 7 -11.74 -39.16 15.21
CA GLY A 7 -10.95 -38.46 14.19
C GLY A 7 -11.57 -37.18 13.62
N VAL A 8 -12.88 -36.97 13.73
CA VAL A 8 -13.57 -35.91 12.94
C VAL A 8 -13.76 -34.60 13.73
N GLY A 9 -14.02 -34.68 15.04
CA GLY A 9 -14.33 -33.49 15.85
C GLY A 9 -13.14 -32.55 16.11
N SER A 10 -11.89 -33.05 16.06
CA SER A 10 -10.70 -32.22 16.27
C SER A 10 -10.19 -31.53 15.00
N LEU A 11 -10.49 -32.07 13.81
CA LEU A 11 -10.16 -31.42 12.52
C LEU A 11 -11.09 -30.22 12.25
N LEU A 12 -12.38 -30.34 12.58
CA LEU A 12 -13.38 -29.27 12.40
C LEU A 12 -13.12 -28.06 13.32
N LEU A 13 -12.60 -28.27 14.53
CA LEU A 13 -12.21 -27.16 15.42
C LEU A 13 -10.96 -26.42 14.92
N PHE A 14 -10.02 -27.10 14.25
CA PHE A 14 -8.82 -26.45 13.71
C PHE A 14 -9.17 -25.56 12.50
N ALA A 15 -10.10 -26.02 11.65
CA ALA A 15 -10.63 -25.21 10.55
C ALA A 15 -11.40 -23.97 11.05
N ALA A 16 -12.15 -24.09 12.15
CA ALA A 16 -12.90 -22.96 12.73
C ALA A 16 -11.99 -21.90 13.40
N VAL A 17 -10.88 -22.31 14.01
CA VAL A 17 -9.93 -21.37 14.64
C VAL A 17 -9.08 -20.64 13.58
N VAL A 18 -8.64 -21.32 12.51
CA VAL A 18 -7.93 -20.68 11.38
C VAL A 18 -8.85 -19.76 10.58
N ALA A 19 -10.13 -20.10 10.42
CA ALA A 19 -11.10 -19.26 9.72
C ALA A 19 -11.59 -18.04 10.52
N GLY A 20 -11.38 -18.02 11.85
CA GLY A 20 -11.86 -16.95 12.75
C GLY A 20 -10.76 -16.11 13.41
N SER A 21 -9.49 -16.51 13.32
CA SER A 21 -8.39 -15.67 13.79
C SER A 21 -8.22 -14.47 12.86
N PRO A 22 -8.27 -13.21 13.37
CA PRO A 22 -7.88 -12.07 12.55
C PRO A 22 -6.47 -12.34 12.06
N MET A 23 -6.26 -12.23 10.75
CA MET A 23 -4.91 -12.19 10.20
C MET A 23 -4.10 -11.20 11.04
N ALA A 24 -2.91 -11.61 11.46
CA ALA A 24 -1.90 -10.69 11.96
C ALA A 24 -1.67 -9.62 10.89
N LYS A 25 -2.37 -8.48 10.99
CA LYS A 25 -2.19 -7.40 10.02
C LYS A 25 -0.81 -6.82 10.28
N ALA A 26 0.02 -6.78 9.24
CA ALA A 26 1.27 -6.04 9.31
C ALA A 26 0.93 -4.58 9.59
N ASP A 27 1.50 -4.03 10.66
CA ASP A 27 1.34 -2.62 11.03
C ASP A 27 2.17 -1.73 10.11
N GLY A 28 3.21 -2.31 9.49
CA GLY A 28 4.03 -1.65 8.48
C GLY A 28 4.43 -2.55 7.30
N PHE A 29 4.80 -1.88 6.21
CA PHE A 29 5.25 -2.47 4.95
C PHE A 29 6.55 -1.77 4.51
N GLY A 30 7.58 -2.57 4.23
CA GLY A 30 8.79 -2.07 3.60
C GLY A 30 8.56 -1.88 2.10
N LEU A 31 8.85 -0.69 1.59
CA LEU A 31 8.81 -0.30 0.19
C LEU A 31 10.23 -0.13 -0.34
N VAL A 32 10.49 -0.63 -1.54
CA VAL A 32 11.68 -0.31 -2.33
C VAL A 32 11.21 0.20 -3.68
N PHE A 33 11.76 1.33 -4.12
CA PHE A 33 11.45 1.90 -5.42
C PHE A 33 12.71 2.33 -6.18
N ASN A 34 12.72 2.13 -7.50
CA ASN A 34 13.83 2.50 -8.38
C ASN A 34 13.36 2.75 -9.81
N GLY A 35 13.81 3.84 -10.43
CA GLY A 35 13.53 4.15 -11.84
C GLY A 35 13.86 5.60 -12.17
N GLY A 36 14.26 5.88 -13.41
CA GLY A 36 14.41 7.26 -13.88
C GLY A 36 15.50 8.10 -13.21
N GLY A 37 16.45 7.47 -12.51
CA GLY A 37 17.43 8.19 -11.68
C GLY A 37 16.94 8.51 -10.26
N ILE A 38 15.71 8.11 -9.93
CA ILE A 38 15.11 8.16 -8.60
C ILE A 38 15.20 6.79 -7.94
N SER A 39 15.49 6.77 -6.64
CA SER A 39 15.50 5.54 -5.85
C SER A 39 15.24 5.80 -4.38
N GLY A 40 14.77 4.78 -3.67
CA GLY A 40 14.60 4.88 -2.24
C GLY A 40 14.13 3.60 -1.59
N THR A 41 14.18 3.63 -0.26
CA THR A 41 13.63 2.60 0.61
C THR A 41 12.78 3.29 1.65
N ALA A 42 11.56 2.83 1.84
CA ALA A 42 10.66 3.36 2.86
C ALA A 42 10.05 2.24 3.69
N THR A 43 9.58 2.56 4.88
CA THR A 43 8.66 1.74 5.67
C THR A 43 7.43 2.58 5.92
N ILE A 44 6.29 2.14 5.40
CA ILE A 44 4.99 2.78 5.64
C ILE A 44 4.29 2.09 6.80
N THR A 45 3.57 2.84 7.63
CA THR A 45 2.65 2.30 8.62
C THR A 45 1.22 2.56 8.17
N VAL A 46 0.31 1.61 8.39
CA VAL A 46 -1.07 1.70 7.88
C VAL A 46 -2.10 1.56 8.99
N SER A 47 -3.28 2.13 8.78
CA SER A 47 -4.39 2.00 9.73
C SER A 47 -4.78 0.53 9.95
N PRO A 48 -5.17 0.13 11.18
CA PRO A 48 -5.57 -1.26 11.44
C PRO A 48 -6.91 -1.62 10.77
N THR A 49 -7.75 -0.61 10.52
CA THR A 49 -9.04 -0.71 9.85
C THR A 49 -8.95 -0.17 8.43
N GLY A 50 -9.71 -0.79 7.51
CA GLY A 50 -9.82 -0.29 6.16
C GLY A 50 -10.56 1.05 6.11
N VAL A 51 -10.35 1.80 5.02
CA VAL A 51 -10.98 3.10 4.82
C VAL A 51 -12.48 2.93 4.54
N PRO A 52 -13.36 3.60 5.28
CA PRO A 52 -14.80 3.52 5.04
C PRO A 52 -15.16 3.93 3.61
N GLY A 53 -15.90 3.07 2.91
CA GLY A 53 -16.36 3.32 1.54
C GLY A 53 -15.32 3.08 0.44
N VAL A 54 -14.05 2.79 0.76
CA VAL A 54 -13.01 2.47 -0.21
C VAL A 54 -12.54 1.01 -0.01
N PRO A 55 -13.09 0.04 -0.77
CA PRO A 55 -12.79 -1.37 -0.57
C PRO A 55 -11.29 -1.69 -0.76
N GLY A 56 -10.71 -2.39 0.21
CA GLY A 56 -9.32 -2.86 0.14
C GLY A 56 -8.25 -1.81 0.48
N ALA A 57 -8.64 -0.54 0.63
CA ALA A 57 -7.72 0.53 1.03
C ALA A 57 -7.49 0.57 2.54
N TYR A 58 -6.26 0.93 2.90
CA TYR A 58 -5.84 1.30 4.24
C TYR A 58 -5.21 2.68 4.20
N GLN A 59 -5.46 3.49 5.22
CA GLN A 59 -4.84 4.81 5.29
C GLN A 59 -3.39 4.65 5.72
N ILE A 60 -2.45 5.26 5.00
CA ILE A 60 -1.07 5.38 5.45
C ILE A 60 -1.03 6.44 6.55
N THR A 61 -0.43 6.09 7.69
CA THR A 61 -0.39 6.92 8.90
C THR A 61 1.00 7.41 9.25
N GLY A 62 2.02 6.85 8.59
CA GLY A 62 3.41 7.19 8.82
C GLY A 62 4.29 6.59 7.73
N ILE A 63 5.46 7.20 7.56
CA ILE A 63 6.48 6.78 6.62
C ILE A 63 7.84 7.19 7.15
N SER A 64 8.85 6.35 6.93
CA SER A 64 10.25 6.66 7.22
C SER A 64 11.14 5.95 6.20
N GLY A 65 12.36 6.44 5.99
CA GLY A 65 13.28 5.85 5.02
C GLY A 65 14.22 6.86 4.39
N THR A 66 14.67 6.55 3.18
CA THR A 66 15.61 7.37 2.41
C THR A 66 15.16 7.51 0.97
N PHE A 67 15.41 8.68 0.40
CA PHE A 67 15.15 9.02 -0.99
C PHE A 67 16.42 9.58 -1.67
N SER A 68 16.58 9.30 -2.95
CA SER A 68 17.62 9.87 -3.80
C SER A 68 17.05 10.19 -5.17
N ASP A 69 17.46 11.33 -5.71
CA ASP A 69 17.27 11.69 -7.11
C ASP A 69 18.60 12.20 -7.68
N SER A 70 19.17 11.42 -8.59
CA SER A 70 20.42 11.76 -9.27
C SER A 70 20.31 12.91 -10.27
N THR A 71 19.11 13.23 -10.77
CA THR A 71 18.86 14.34 -11.69
C THR A 71 18.92 15.70 -10.99
N LEU A 72 18.57 15.73 -9.69
CA LEU A 72 18.59 16.90 -8.83
C LEU A 72 19.77 16.91 -7.84
N GLY A 73 20.58 15.84 -7.83
CA GLY A 73 21.72 15.71 -6.92
C GLY A 73 21.33 15.41 -5.46
N ILE A 74 20.11 14.91 -5.23
CA ILE A 74 19.63 14.49 -3.92
C ILE A 74 20.17 13.08 -3.64
N LEU A 75 20.93 12.91 -2.57
CA LEU A 75 21.61 11.66 -2.25
C LEU A 75 21.30 11.20 -0.82
N ASN A 76 20.60 10.08 -0.70
CA ASN A 76 20.21 9.44 0.57
C ASN A 76 19.59 10.42 1.58
N ALA A 77 18.76 11.34 1.09
CA ALA A 77 18.02 12.28 1.91
C ALA A 77 16.99 11.52 2.75
N SER A 78 16.81 11.90 4.02
CA SER A 78 15.87 11.22 4.90
C SER A 78 14.44 11.56 4.50
N ILE A 79 13.55 10.58 4.54
CA ILE A 79 12.10 10.84 4.53
C ILE A 79 11.75 11.42 5.89
N THR A 80 11.25 12.66 5.91
CA THR A 80 11.01 13.44 7.12
C THR A 80 9.57 13.30 7.64
N GLY A 81 8.64 12.86 6.80
CA GLY A 81 7.26 12.63 7.23
C GLY A 81 6.31 12.35 6.08
N LEU A 82 5.08 12.00 6.45
CA LEU A 82 3.94 11.90 5.52
C LEU A 82 3.33 13.29 5.34
N VAL A 83 2.95 13.68 4.12
CA VAL A 83 2.15 14.90 3.94
C VAL A 83 0.73 14.61 4.43
N PRO A 84 0.23 15.32 5.47
CA PRO A 84 -1.06 14.99 6.07
C PRO A 84 -2.22 15.16 5.10
N VAL A 85 -3.18 14.24 5.18
CA VAL A 85 -4.43 14.33 4.41
C VAL A 85 -5.57 13.65 5.14
N GLY A 86 -6.79 14.14 4.92
CA GLY A 86 -8.01 13.51 5.40
C GLY A 86 -8.35 12.24 4.63
N LEU A 87 -9.33 11.47 5.10
CA LEU A 87 -9.89 10.38 4.31
C LEU A 87 -10.73 10.94 3.15
N PRO A 88 -10.83 10.22 2.02
CA PRO A 88 -11.77 10.59 0.96
C PRO A 88 -13.19 10.78 1.50
N THR A 89 -13.83 11.87 1.08
CA THR A 89 -15.24 12.15 1.40
C THR A 89 -16.03 12.28 0.11
N GLY A 90 -17.34 12.00 0.17
CA GLY A 90 -18.20 12.11 -1.02
C GLY A 90 -17.92 11.06 -2.09
N ILE A 91 -17.51 9.84 -1.68
CA ILE A 91 -17.27 8.71 -2.59
C ILE A 91 -18.51 8.45 -3.44
N HIS A 92 -18.34 8.47 -4.76
CA HIS A 92 -19.40 8.25 -5.72
C HIS A 92 -19.88 6.78 -5.68
N PRO A 93 -21.11 6.49 -6.16
CA PRO A 93 -21.63 5.12 -6.19
C PRO A 93 -20.78 4.12 -6.98
N ASP A 94 -19.96 4.61 -7.91
CA ASP A 94 -19.02 3.82 -8.71
C ASP A 94 -17.65 3.62 -8.02
N GLY A 95 -17.46 4.19 -6.82
CA GLY A 95 -16.24 4.09 -6.03
C GLY A 95 -15.19 5.17 -6.33
N THR A 96 -15.45 6.07 -7.29
CA THR A 96 -14.56 7.21 -7.57
C THR A 96 -14.68 8.29 -6.49
N PHE A 97 -13.63 9.10 -6.34
CA PHE A 97 -13.62 10.24 -5.42
C PHE A 97 -12.58 11.28 -5.84
N ILE A 98 -12.81 12.53 -5.46
CA ILE A 98 -11.82 13.60 -5.59
C ILE A 98 -10.77 13.39 -4.50
N PRO A 99 -9.46 13.50 -4.81
CA PRO A 99 -8.43 13.27 -3.81
C PRO A 99 -8.57 14.33 -2.71
N PRO A 100 -8.43 13.94 -1.44
CA PRO A 100 -8.53 14.86 -0.32
C PRO A 100 -7.35 15.84 -0.24
N GLY A 101 -6.22 15.55 -0.89
CA GLY A 101 -5.09 16.46 -1.10
C GLY A 101 -4.92 16.82 -2.57
N SER A 102 -4.49 18.05 -2.83
CA SER A 102 -4.40 18.62 -4.18
C SER A 102 -3.18 19.50 -4.38
N GLN A 103 -2.81 19.74 -5.65
CA GLN A 103 -1.71 20.64 -5.99
C GLN A 103 -1.91 22.05 -5.40
N ALA A 104 -3.16 22.50 -5.25
CA ALA A 104 -3.51 23.79 -4.67
C ALA A 104 -3.10 23.94 -3.19
N ASP A 105 -2.81 22.83 -2.51
CA ASP A 105 -2.31 22.82 -1.14
C ASP A 105 -0.79 23.13 -1.07
N GLY A 106 -0.13 23.32 -2.21
CA GLY A 106 1.26 23.80 -2.29
C GLY A 106 2.33 22.71 -2.30
N TYR A 107 1.97 21.47 -2.65
CA TYR A 107 2.91 20.33 -2.66
C TYR A 107 3.20 19.75 -4.06
N GLY A 108 2.59 20.31 -5.11
CA GLY A 108 2.85 19.96 -6.52
C GLY A 108 2.09 18.74 -7.04
N PHE A 109 1.52 17.91 -6.17
CA PHE A 109 0.80 16.70 -6.55
C PHE A 109 -0.58 16.63 -5.90
N SER A 110 -1.41 15.69 -6.36
CA SER A 110 -2.72 15.38 -5.78
C SER A 110 -2.64 14.02 -5.13
N TRP A 111 -3.07 13.87 -3.88
CA TRP A 111 -2.84 12.65 -3.11
C TRP A 111 -3.95 12.27 -2.15
N ASP A 112 -3.97 10.99 -1.78
CA ASP A 112 -4.91 10.45 -0.80
C ASP A 112 -4.25 9.59 0.29
N ASN A 113 -2.98 9.19 0.08
CA ASN A 113 -2.21 8.32 0.97
C ASN A 113 -2.91 6.99 1.27
N LEU A 114 -3.55 6.38 0.27
CA LEU A 114 -4.18 5.06 0.38
C LEU A 114 -3.26 3.94 -0.09
N PHE A 115 -3.21 2.88 0.72
CA PHE A 115 -2.44 1.67 0.43
C PHE A 115 -3.36 0.46 0.21
N TYR A 116 -3.12 -0.25 -0.88
CA TYR A 116 -3.85 -1.44 -1.32
C TYR A 116 -2.92 -2.66 -1.27
N PRO A 117 -2.78 -3.35 -0.13
CA PRO A 117 -1.85 -4.47 0.03
C PRO A 117 -2.14 -5.65 -0.91
N GLY A 118 -3.36 -5.73 -1.45
CA GLY A 118 -3.74 -6.73 -2.44
C GLY A 118 -3.27 -6.41 -3.87
N GLY A 119 -2.65 -5.25 -4.11
CA GLY A 119 -2.24 -4.82 -5.45
C GLY A 119 -3.41 -4.51 -6.38
N ASN A 120 -4.58 -4.20 -5.80
CA ASN A 120 -5.86 -4.11 -6.49
C ASN A 120 -6.51 -2.72 -6.34
N SER A 121 -5.70 -1.66 -6.36
CA SER A 121 -6.22 -0.29 -6.31
C SER A 121 -7.28 -0.05 -7.41
N PRO A 122 -8.40 0.63 -7.13
CA PRO A 122 -9.43 0.88 -8.13
C PRO A 122 -9.03 2.02 -9.07
N ALA A 123 -9.76 2.16 -10.17
CA ALA A 123 -9.75 3.40 -10.95
C ALA A 123 -10.58 4.45 -10.18
N VAL A 124 -9.90 5.33 -9.46
CA VAL A 124 -10.54 6.27 -8.50
C VAL A 124 -10.85 7.64 -9.09
N CYS A 125 -10.23 8.01 -10.22
CA CYS A 125 -10.35 9.34 -10.78
C CYS A 125 -11.77 9.59 -11.33
N PRO A 126 -12.54 10.55 -10.79
CA PRO A 126 -13.86 10.86 -11.30
C PRO A 126 -13.79 11.36 -12.75
N PRO A 127 -14.78 11.04 -13.59
CA PRO A 127 -14.88 11.64 -14.92
C PRO A 127 -15.06 13.15 -14.84
N ASP A 128 -14.13 13.92 -15.41
CA ASP A 128 -14.32 15.33 -15.71
C ASP A 128 -15.08 15.46 -17.04
N PRO A 129 -16.13 16.29 -17.18
CA PRO A 129 -16.77 16.52 -18.47
C PRO A 129 -15.83 17.00 -19.59
N SER A 130 -14.69 17.60 -19.22
CA SER A 130 -13.67 18.12 -20.13
C SER A 130 -12.53 17.12 -20.41
N GLU A 131 -12.42 16.04 -19.63
CA GLU A 131 -11.35 15.03 -19.79
C GLU A 131 -11.90 13.60 -19.68
N PRO A 132 -11.46 12.66 -20.53
CA PRO A 132 -11.87 11.28 -20.38
C PRO A 132 -11.46 10.75 -18.99
N PRO A 133 -12.35 10.03 -18.26
CA PRO A 133 -12.00 9.45 -16.97
C PRO A 133 -10.78 8.56 -17.10
N TYR A 134 -9.84 8.66 -16.15
CA TYR A 134 -8.70 7.76 -16.10
C TYR A 134 -9.18 6.35 -15.73
N PRO A 135 -9.19 5.38 -16.66
CA PRO A 135 -9.97 4.15 -16.48
C PRO A 135 -9.16 3.00 -15.89
N PHE A 136 -7.91 3.25 -15.50
CA PHE A 136 -6.98 2.22 -15.08
C PHE A 136 -6.83 2.20 -13.56
N GLY A 137 -6.79 0.98 -13.03
CA GLY A 137 -6.50 0.68 -11.63
C GLY A 137 -5.57 -0.54 -11.54
N GLY A 138 -5.11 -0.83 -10.34
CA GLY A 138 -4.18 -1.90 -10.02
C GLY A 138 -2.90 -1.37 -9.41
N GLY A 139 -2.18 -2.23 -8.70
CA GLY A 139 -1.02 -1.82 -7.91
C GLY A 139 -1.38 -1.49 -6.47
N MET A 140 -0.35 -1.11 -5.72
CA MET A 140 -0.43 -0.92 -4.26
C MET A 140 -0.83 0.49 -3.86
N PHE A 141 -0.76 1.42 -4.80
CA PHE A 141 -1.29 2.77 -4.73
C PHE A 141 -2.29 2.94 -5.87
N ASP A 142 -3.14 3.95 -5.81
CA ASP A 142 -3.90 4.40 -6.98
C ASP A 142 -3.19 5.59 -7.65
N ILE A 143 -3.90 6.28 -8.55
CA ILE A 143 -3.38 7.40 -9.33
C ILE A 143 -3.11 8.66 -8.48
N TYR A 144 -3.62 8.73 -7.25
CA TYR A 144 -3.34 9.82 -6.31
C TYR A 144 -2.14 9.51 -5.42
N GLY A 145 -1.80 8.24 -5.24
CA GLY A 145 -0.48 7.89 -4.72
C GLY A 145 -0.24 8.18 -3.24
N LEU A 146 1.04 8.35 -2.92
CA LEU A 146 1.61 8.47 -1.58
C LEU A 146 2.56 9.66 -1.58
N LEU A 147 2.17 10.72 -0.88
CA LEU A 147 2.93 11.96 -0.79
C LEU A 147 3.67 12.07 0.54
N PHE A 148 4.98 12.26 0.48
CA PHE A 148 5.84 12.38 1.66
C PHE A 148 6.89 13.49 1.51
N THR A 149 7.39 13.98 2.63
CA THR A 149 8.43 15.01 2.68
C THR A 149 9.80 14.38 2.83
N VAL A 150 10.81 15.02 2.26
CA VAL A 150 12.21 14.59 2.26
C VAL A 150 13.11 15.75 2.73
N ASP A 151 14.24 15.44 3.36
CA ASP A 151 15.26 16.43 3.72
C ASP A 151 15.59 17.34 2.53
N GLY A 152 15.75 18.65 2.80
CA GLY A 152 15.92 19.67 1.76
C GLY A 152 14.62 20.40 1.40
N GLY A 153 13.48 20.01 1.98
CA GLY A 153 12.18 20.67 1.79
C GLY A 153 11.39 20.10 0.62
N TYR A 154 11.87 19.04 -0.01
CA TYR A 154 11.20 18.39 -1.12
C TYR A 154 9.97 17.62 -0.68
N THR A 155 8.99 17.54 -1.58
CA THR A 155 7.91 16.56 -1.53
C THR A 155 8.09 15.55 -2.65
N VAL A 156 7.73 14.30 -2.38
CA VAL A 156 7.82 13.21 -3.35
C VAL A 156 6.49 12.47 -3.35
N ASP A 157 5.95 12.24 -4.54
CA ASP A 157 4.76 11.43 -4.76
C ASP A 157 5.12 10.14 -5.49
N LEU A 158 4.58 9.01 -5.02
CA LEU A 158 4.70 7.70 -5.64
C LEU A 158 3.29 7.15 -5.91
N TRP A 159 2.94 6.96 -7.17
CA TRP A 159 1.59 6.58 -7.59
C TRP A 159 1.59 5.36 -8.52
N SER A 160 0.43 4.74 -8.67
CA SER A 160 0.20 3.71 -9.68
C SER A 160 -0.58 4.27 -10.85
N ASN A 161 -0.12 3.97 -12.06
CA ASN A 161 -0.88 4.22 -13.28
C ASN A 161 -1.90 3.09 -13.55
N GLY A 162 -1.92 2.05 -12.71
CA GLY A 162 -2.73 0.87 -12.91
C GLY A 162 -2.23 -0.02 -14.06
N VAL A 163 -3.06 -1.00 -14.43
CA VAL A 163 -2.76 -1.92 -15.53
C VAL A 163 -3.18 -1.29 -16.86
N ILE A 164 -2.22 -0.76 -17.60
CA ILE A 164 -2.45 -0.12 -18.90
C ILE A 164 -2.41 -1.20 -20.01
N PRO A 165 -3.44 -1.27 -20.89
CA PRO A 165 -3.45 -2.18 -22.03
C PRO A 165 -2.20 -2.05 -22.91
N GLY A 166 -1.51 -3.16 -23.15
CA GLY A 166 -0.30 -3.21 -23.97
C GLY A 166 1.01 -2.83 -23.25
N ILE A 167 0.93 -2.34 -22.01
CA ILE A 167 2.11 -1.99 -21.19
C ILE A 167 2.17 -2.87 -19.92
N GLY A 168 1.05 -3.05 -19.24
CA GLY A 168 0.96 -3.76 -17.95
C GLY A 168 0.82 -2.80 -16.78
N LEU A 169 1.07 -3.31 -15.57
CA LEU A 169 1.08 -2.50 -14.35
C LEU A 169 2.30 -1.57 -14.37
N THR A 170 2.09 -0.26 -14.23
CA THR A 170 3.18 0.71 -14.11
C THR A 170 2.97 1.66 -12.94
N TYR A 171 4.08 2.20 -12.43
CA TYR A 171 4.12 3.20 -11.38
C TYR A 171 4.88 4.44 -11.87
N GLY A 172 4.47 5.60 -11.38
CA GLY A 172 5.19 6.84 -11.54
C GLY A 172 5.69 7.37 -10.21
N ILE A 173 6.70 8.21 -10.28
CA ILE A 173 7.25 8.94 -9.14
C ILE A 173 7.61 10.34 -9.59
N GLY A 174 7.47 11.30 -8.70
CA GLY A 174 7.85 12.67 -8.96
C GLY A 174 8.22 13.39 -7.68
N ASP A 175 9.00 14.44 -7.83
CA ASP A 175 9.37 15.31 -6.74
C ASP A 175 9.09 16.78 -7.07
N ALA A 176 8.88 17.55 -6.01
CA ALA A 176 8.55 18.95 -6.07
C ALA A 176 9.26 19.72 -4.95
N LEU A 177 9.41 21.02 -5.16
CA LEU A 177 9.91 21.96 -4.16
C LEU A 177 9.02 23.20 -4.18
N ASP A 178 8.54 23.61 -3.01
CA ASP A 178 7.63 24.76 -2.85
C ASP A 178 6.38 24.70 -3.76
N GLY A 179 5.89 23.48 -4.03
CA GLY A 179 4.73 23.22 -4.88
C GLY A 179 5.02 23.15 -6.37
N GLU A 180 6.24 23.44 -6.81
CA GLU A 180 6.67 23.33 -8.21
C GLU A 180 7.24 21.93 -8.47
N VAL A 181 6.64 21.20 -9.40
CA VAL A 181 7.12 19.89 -9.84
C VAL A 181 8.45 20.06 -10.57
N LEU A 182 9.48 19.37 -10.10
CA LEU A 182 10.84 19.49 -10.64
C LEU A 182 11.16 18.36 -11.62
N HIS A 183 10.80 17.14 -11.26
CA HIS A 183 11.07 15.95 -12.05
C HIS A 183 9.98 14.90 -11.83
N THR A 184 9.57 14.26 -12.92
CA THR A 184 8.69 13.10 -12.87
C THR A 184 9.21 12.01 -13.79
N PHE A 185 8.92 10.76 -13.42
CA PHE A 185 9.27 9.58 -14.19
C PHE A 185 8.15 8.54 -14.11
N GLY A 186 7.91 7.84 -15.22
CA GLY A 186 6.86 6.82 -15.28
C GLY A 186 5.46 7.39 -15.43
N GLU A 187 5.33 8.54 -16.10
CA GLU A 187 4.03 9.13 -16.45
C GLU A 187 3.13 8.13 -17.21
N PRO A 188 1.80 8.23 -17.07
CA PRO A 188 0.87 7.41 -17.82
C PRO A 188 1.20 7.36 -19.32
N PHE A 189 1.13 6.16 -19.90
CA PHE A 189 1.36 5.92 -21.34
C PHE A 189 2.76 6.22 -21.89
N SER A 190 3.72 6.66 -21.05
CA SER A 190 5.11 6.90 -21.47
C SER A 190 5.85 5.61 -21.86
N GLY A 191 5.34 4.45 -21.44
CA GLY A 191 6.03 3.16 -21.54
C GLY A 191 7.18 2.99 -20.56
N GLN A 192 7.40 3.97 -19.68
CA GLN A 192 8.35 3.92 -18.57
C GLN A 192 7.62 3.61 -17.27
N SER A 193 8.32 3.00 -16.31
CA SER A 193 7.76 2.68 -15.00
C SER A 193 8.87 2.69 -13.97
N VAL A 194 8.51 3.11 -12.77
CA VAL A 194 9.28 2.82 -11.55
C VAL A 194 9.02 1.37 -11.16
N ASP A 195 10.05 0.65 -10.74
CA ASP A 195 9.91 -0.63 -10.08
C ASP A 195 9.54 -0.40 -8.62
N VAL A 196 8.42 -0.95 -8.16
CA VAL A 196 7.95 -0.81 -6.77
C VAL A 196 7.70 -2.18 -6.16
N VAL A 197 8.31 -2.43 -5.01
CA VAL A 197 8.15 -3.69 -4.25
C VAL A 197 7.74 -3.35 -2.82
N ALA A 198 6.62 -3.92 -2.35
CA ALA A 198 6.24 -3.89 -0.94
C ALA A 198 6.38 -5.26 -0.29
N THR A 199 6.89 -5.27 0.94
CA THR A 199 7.04 -6.48 1.75
C THR A 199 6.47 -6.24 3.15
N PRO A 200 5.61 -7.14 3.68
CA PRO A 200 5.16 -7.04 5.07
C PRO A 200 6.34 -7.12 6.03
N GLU A 201 6.27 -6.41 7.15
CA GLU A 201 7.33 -6.46 8.16
C GLU A 201 7.54 -7.87 8.76
N PRO A 202 8.78 -8.24 9.16
CA PRO A 202 9.10 -9.56 9.71
C PRO A 202 8.30 -9.97 10.95
N ALA A 203 7.77 -9.02 11.72
CA ALA A 203 6.95 -9.30 12.90
C ALA A 203 5.69 -10.11 12.55
N SER A 204 5.12 -9.93 11.35
CA SER A 204 4.00 -10.73 10.86
C SER A 204 4.38 -12.20 10.66
N LEU A 205 5.62 -12.48 10.25
CA LEU A 205 6.15 -13.84 10.13
C LEU A 205 6.40 -14.47 11.50
N LEU A 206 6.87 -13.69 12.47
CA LEU A 206 7.02 -14.16 13.86
C LEU A 206 5.67 -14.47 14.50
N LEU A 207 4.64 -13.65 14.26
CA LEU A 207 3.30 -13.92 14.79
C LEU A 207 2.67 -15.15 14.11
N LEU A 208 2.84 -15.31 12.80
CA LEU A 208 2.44 -16.52 12.09
C LEU A 208 3.18 -17.76 12.64
N GLY A 209 4.50 -17.68 12.80
CA GLY A 209 5.33 -18.77 13.31
C GLY A 209 4.95 -19.17 14.73
N THR A 210 4.75 -18.21 15.63
CA THR A 210 4.32 -18.46 17.01
C THR A 210 2.88 -18.98 17.08
N GLY A 211 1.98 -18.52 16.20
CA GLY A 211 0.64 -19.06 16.05
C GLY A 211 0.63 -20.54 15.64
N VAL A 212 1.44 -20.92 14.66
CA VAL A 212 1.59 -22.33 14.22
C VAL A 212 2.17 -23.19 15.34
N LEU A 213 3.19 -22.72 16.04
CA LEU A 213 3.79 -23.48 17.16
C LEU A 213 2.81 -23.63 18.34
N GLY A 214 2.08 -22.57 18.67
CA GLY A 214 1.06 -22.60 19.73
C GLY A 214 -0.06 -23.59 19.43
N THR A 215 -0.56 -23.61 18.19
CA THR A 215 -1.62 -24.54 17.77
C THR A 215 -1.13 -26.01 17.75
N LEU A 216 0.09 -26.27 17.28
CA LEU A 216 0.71 -27.60 17.35
C LEU A 216 0.90 -28.07 18.80
N GLY A 217 1.28 -27.17 19.71
CA GLY A 217 1.37 -27.44 21.14
C GLY A 217 0.02 -27.85 21.76
N MET A 218 -1.06 -27.16 21.40
CA MET A 218 -2.42 -27.50 21.84
C MET A 218 -2.88 -28.87 21.32
N ILE A 219 -2.60 -29.20 20.06
CA ILE A 219 -2.90 -30.53 19.48
C ILE A 219 -2.14 -31.61 20.24
N ARG A 220 -0.82 -31.45 20.44
CA ARG A 220 0.00 -32.40 21.19
C ARG A 220 -0.54 -32.65 22.59
N ARG A 221 -0.90 -31.58 23.31
CA ARG A 221 -1.47 -31.69 24.66
C ARG A 221 -2.77 -32.47 24.69
N ARG A 222 -3.66 -32.29 23.69
CA ARG A 222 -4.91 -33.07 23.60
C ARG A 222 -4.69 -34.53 23.25
N LEU A 223 -3.68 -34.86 22.46
CA LEU A 223 -3.36 -36.25 22.10
C LEU A 223 -2.67 -37.02 23.24
N ALA A 224 -1.90 -36.33 24.10
CA ALA A 224 -1.21 -36.94 25.24
C ALA A 224 -2.09 -37.19 26.48
N VAL A 225 -3.33 -36.67 26.50
CA VAL A 225 -4.31 -36.84 27.60
C VAL A 225 -5.34 -37.94 27.27
N ARG A 226 -5.10 -38.75 26.24
CA ARG A 226 -5.83 -39.99 25.93
C ARG A 226 -4.95 -41.20 26.19
#